data_AF-A0A2H0IRC6-F1
#
_entry.id   AF-A0A2H0IRC6-F1
#
_cell.length_a   1.000
_cell.length_b   1.000
_cell.length_c   1.000
_cell.angle_alpha   90.00
_cell.angle_beta   90.00
_cell.angle_gamma   90.00
#
_symmetry.space_group_name_H-M   'P 1'
#
loop_
_entity.id
_entity.type
_entity.pdbx_description
1 polymer ?
#
loop_
_entity_poly.entity_id
_entity_poly.type
_entity_poly.pdbx_seq_one_letter_code
_entity_poly.pdbx_strand_id
1 'polypeptide(L)'
;MIINKFPGTQVSAELINPRVSQFCDIFFEAEPSDQSTVMGSVNAGTSYSGSLFEMGQEGMTGAFYGILSVQQNFVGKHPYQKIHNLIHRLSAENDVHTLDSFEYESPVQFSLISKPSEHTPCIDYDGTVFIDVFKDDLRPYQINANYAMIYVVPPLADLYSTTNDFLNAIKATSENIIKAVMTYNKGFTGPKSPNGLNLKKINTIRVCLFSGGYFNSFQLSHDQIATYIYQGIANELHSKETSITTIQFENNYYDVMENEIKSKKQDFGIVPALMQH
;
A
#
# COMPACT_ATOMS: atom_id res chain seq x y z
N MET A 1 5.93 -16.07 13.32
CA MET A 1 5.61 -15.82 11.90
C MET A 1 4.74 -16.95 11.40
N ILE A 2 3.48 -16.67 11.08
CA ILE A 2 2.60 -17.61 10.38
C ILE A 2 2.78 -17.33 8.89
N ILE A 3 3.11 -18.38 8.12
CA ILE A 3 3.22 -18.29 6.67
C ILE A 3 2.12 -19.16 6.08
N ASN A 4 1.26 -18.54 5.29
CA ASN A 4 0.22 -19.19 4.53
C ASN A 4 0.35 -18.79 3.05
N LYS A 5 -0.39 -19.45 2.15
CA LYS A 5 -0.52 -18.98 0.75
C LYS A 5 -1.91 -18.43 0.53
N PHE A 6 -2.03 -17.35 -0.24
CA PHE A 6 -3.34 -16.90 -0.72
C PHE A 6 -3.98 -18.02 -1.55
N PRO A 7 -5.26 -18.37 -1.30
CA PRO A 7 -5.96 -19.42 -2.03
C PRO A 7 -5.81 -19.25 -3.55
N GLY A 8 -5.49 -20.34 -4.27
CA GLY A 8 -5.39 -20.30 -5.72
C GLY A 8 -4.18 -19.54 -6.31
N THR A 9 -3.22 -19.11 -5.49
CA THR A 9 -2.02 -18.40 -5.95
C THR A 9 -0.72 -19.02 -5.42
N GLN A 10 0.43 -18.50 -5.86
CA GLN A 10 1.74 -18.79 -5.26
C GLN A 10 2.21 -17.72 -4.27
N VAL A 11 1.37 -16.71 -4.00
CA VAL A 11 1.73 -15.58 -3.15
C VAL A 11 1.61 -15.98 -1.68
N SER A 12 2.67 -15.73 -0.91
CA SER A 12 2.70 -15.96 0.53
C SER A 12 1.99 -14.83 1.26
N ALA A 13 1.22 -15.17 2.29
CA ALA A 13 0.71 -14.27 3.31
C ALA A 13 1.49 -14.53 4.60
N GLU A 14 2.19 -13.51 5.11
CA GLU A 14 3.04 -13.62 6.29
C GLU A 14 2.54 -12.71 7.42
N LEU A 15 2.32 -13.27 8.60
CA LEU A 15 2.03 -12.47 9.79
C LEU A 15 3.33 -12.05 10.47
N ILE A 16 3.56 -10.75 10.57
CA ILE A 16 4.71 -10.16 11.27
C ILE A 16 4.32 -9.98 12.73
N ASN A 17 5.12 -10.57 13.62
CA ASN A 17 4.98 -10.36 15.06
C ASN A 17 5.77 -9.10 15.45
N PRO A 18 5.23 -8.23 16.31
CA PRO A 18 5.98 -7.09 16.78
C PRO A 18 7.13 -7.57 17.70
N ARG A 19 8.29 -6.90 17.61
CA ARG A 19 9.50 -7.33 18.34
C ARG A 19 9.59 -6.77 19.76
N VAL A 20 9.17 -5.52 19.95
CA VAL A 20 9.39 -4.78 21.22
C VAL A 20 8.14 -4.04 21.69
N SER A 21 7.25 -3.66 20.76
CA SER A 21 6.02 -2.92 21.07
C SER A 21 4.77 -3.73 20.67
N GLN A 22 3.60 -3.11 20.72
CA GLN A 22 2.38 -3.67 20.12
C GLN A 22 2.31 -3.45 18.60
N PHE A 23 3.26 -2.69 18.03
CA PHE A 23 3.32 -2.34 16.62
C PHE A 23 4.45 -3.09 15.91
N CYS A 24 4.18 -3.53 14.68
CA CYS A 24 5.15 -4.17 13.82
C CYS A 24 6.10 -3.12 13.21
N ASP A 25 7.33 -3.53 12.92
CA ASP A 25 8.29 -2.64 12.26
C ASP A 25 7.78 -2.29 10.87
N ILE A 26 7.79 -1.01 10.51
CA ILE A 26 7.31 -0.52 9.20
C ILE A 26 8.33 -0.82 8.10
N PHE A 27 9.61 -0.79 8.46
CA PHE A 27 10.73 -1.12 7.60
C PHE A 27 11.51 -2.28 8.20
N PHE A 28 12.32 -2.96 7.39
CA PHE A 28 13.29 -3.91 7.91
C PHE A 28 14.38 -3.16 8.67
N GLU A 29 14.64 -3.51 9.93
CA GLU A 29 15.79 -3.01 10.71
C GLU A 29 17.07 -3.83 10.48
N ALA A 30 16.95 -4.98 9.84
CA ALA A 30 18.07 -5.82 9.40
C ALA A 30 17.73 -6.42 8.02
N GLU A 31 18.75 -6.66 7.19
CA GLU A 31 18.56 -7.26 5.86
C GLU A 31 17.77 -8.58 5.97
N PRO A 32 16.71 -8.79 5.16
CA PRO A 32 16.00 -10.05 5.14
C PRO A 32 16.90 -11.18 4.63
N SER A 33 16.61 -12.41 5.07
CA SER A 33 17.36 -13.60 4.64
C SER A 33 17.30 -13.81 3.12
N ASP A 34 16.17 -13.48 2.51
CA ASP A 34 16.04 -13.47 1.05
C ASP A 34 16.50 -12.13 0.48
N GLN A 35 17.70 -12.12 -0.07
CA GLN A 35 18.34 -10.96 -0.69
C GLN A 35 17.63 -10.47 -1.97
N SER A 36 16.69 -11.24 -2.51
CA SER A 36 15.84 -10.80 -3.62
C SER A 36 14.64 -9.97 -3.15
N THR A 37 14.44 -9.80 -1.84
CA THR A 37 13.32 -9.03 -1.28
C THR A 37 13.41 -7.57 -1.69
N VAL A 38 12.34 -7.06 -2.31
CA VAL A 38 12.15 -5.65 -2.65
C VAL A 38 10.79 -5.25 -2.12
N MET A 39 10.78 -4.51 -1.02
CA MET A 39 9.58 -4.21 -0.26
C MET A 39 9.06 -2.79 -0.52
N GLY A 40 7.74 -2.71 -0.72
CA GLY A 40 6.97 -1.49 -0.53
C GLY A 40 6.20 -1.56 0.80
N SER A 41 6.42 -0.60 1.69
CA SER A 41 5.70 -0.54 2.97
C SER A 41 4.52 0.44 2.88
N VAL A 42 3.33 0.00 3.31
CA VAL A 42 2.10 0.79 3.19
C VAL A 42 2.00 1.81 4.31
N ASN A 43 1.97 3.09 3.94
CA ASN A 43 1.70 4.22 4.82
C ASN A 43 0.21 4.61 4.72
N ALA A 44 -0.54 4.49 5.81
CA ALA A 44 -1.90 5.02 5.91
C ALA A 44 -1.85 6.54 6.10
N GLY A 45 -2.07 7.23 4.99
CA GLY A 45 -2.05 8.67 4.86
C GLY A 45 -3.32 9.38 5.34
N THR A 46 -3.41 10.65 4.96
CA THR A 46 -4.49 11.58 5.29
C THR A 46 -5.28 12.01 4.04
N SER A 47 -6.60 12.21 4.21
CA SER A 47 -7.56 12.68 3.19
C SER A 47 -8.20 14.04 3.49
N TYR A 48 -8.07 14.56 4.71
CA TYR A 48 -8.85 15.73 5.17
C TYR A 48 -8.31 17.06 4.62
N SER A 49 -9.23 18.00 4.38
CA SER A 49 -8.92 19.39 4.03
C SER A 49 -8.00 20.04 5.07
N GLY A 50 -6.84 20.54 4.63
CA GLY A 50 -5.79 21.14 5.48
C GLY A 50 -4.59 20.22 5.73
N SER A 51 -4.78 18.90 5.61
CA SER A 51 -3.72 17.90 5.82
C SER A 51 -3.65 16.86 4.70
N LEU A 52 -4.20 17.14 3.51
CA LEU A 52 -4.16 16.22 2.37
C LEU A 52 -2.72 15.83 2.00
N PHE A 53 -2.47 14.53 1.86
CA PHE A 53 -1.15 13.94 1.54
C PHE A 53 -0.05 14.27 2.56
N GLU A 54 -0.40 14.58 3.80
CA GLU A 54 0.55 14.99 4.83
C GLU A 54 1.27 13.80 5.47
N MET A 55 2.54 14.04 5.84
CA MET A 55 3.36 13.14 6.65
C MET A 55 3.57 13.78 8.02
N GLY A 56 3.45 13.01 9.11
CA GLY A 56 3.87 13.47 10.45
C GLY A 56 2.77 13.70 11.48
N GLN A 57 1.55 13.22 11.23
CA GLN A 57 0.50 13.13 12.26
C GLN A 57 0.71 11.92 13.19
N GLU A 58 -0.28 11.50 13.98
CA GLU A 58 -0.19 10.29 14.79
C GLU A 58 -0.34 9.01 13.94
N GLY A 59 -0.14 7.84 14.57
CA GLY A 59 -0.33 6.54 13.93
C GLY A 59 0.70 6.24 12.83
N MET A 60 0.26 5.59 11.75
CA MET A 60 1.15 5.07 10.70
C MET A 60 1.93 6.19 9.99
N THR A 61 1.26 7.26 9.56
CA THR A 61 1.93 8.40 8.91
C THR A 61 2.95 9.09 9.81
N GLY A 62 2.71 9.13 11.12
CA GLY A 62 3.66 9.62 12.12
C GLY A 62 4.90 8.77 12.24
N ALA A 63 4.72 7.45 12.27
CA ALA A 63 5.83 6.52 12.36
C ALA A 63 6.70 6.54 11.08
N PHE A 64 6.09 6.64 9.90
CA PHE A 64 6.82 6.90 8.66
C PHE A 64 7.59 8.23 8.72
N TYR A 65 6.94 9.31 9.15
CA TYR A 65 7.59 10.62 9.29
C TYR A 65 8.79 10.57 10.23
N GLY A 66 8.67 9.93 11.39
CA GLY A 66 9.75 9.82 12.37
C GLY A 66 10.97 9.10 11.79
N ILE A 67 10.76 7.96 11.14
CA ILE A 67 11.85 7.18 10.53
C ILE A 67 12.47 7.94 9.36
N LEU A 68 11.66 8.41 8.41
CA LEU A 68 12.16 9.04 7.19
C LEU A 68 12.84 10.38 7.46
N SER A 69 12.32 11.19 8.39
CA SER A 69 12.95 12.47 8.73
C SER A 69 14.37 12.28 9.28
N VAL A 70 14.57 11.27 10.13
CA VAL A 70 15.91 10.97 10.69
C VAL A 70 16.82 10.39 9.60
N GLN A 71 16.34 9.39 8.86
CA GLN A 71 17.17 8.64 7.90
C GLN A 71 17.51 9.45 6.64
N GLN A 72 16.67 10.41 6.27
CA GLN A 72 16.85 11.27 5.10
C GLN A 72 17.32 12.69 5.47
N ASN A 73 17.71 12.88 6.74
CA ASN A 73 18.23 14.14 7.29
C ASN A 73 17.35 15.36 6.98
N PHE A 74 16.04 15.20 7.17
CA PHE A 74 15.06 16.22 6.87
C PHE A 74 14.57 16.95 8.13
N VAL A 75 14.42 18.27 8.04
CA VAL A 75 13.91 19.13 9.13
C VAL A 75 12.74 19.96 8.61
N GLY A 76 11.55 19.83 9.24
CA GLY A 76 10.37 20.65 8.94
C GLY A 76 9.22 19.89 8.27
N LYS A 77 8.65 20.43 7.18
CA LYS A 77 7.54 19.79 6.42
C LYS A 77 8.04 18.78 5.39
N HIS A 78 7.69 17.52 5.55
CA HIS A 78 8.25 16.44 4.74
C HIS A 78 8.04 16.65 3.22
N PRO A 79 9.06 16.43 2.35
CA PRO A 79 8.94 16.58 0.90
C PRO A 79 7.85 15.73 0.23
N TYR A 80 7.44 14.60 0.81
CA TYR A 80 6.44 13.70 0.21
C TYR A 80 5.10 14.41 -0.05
N GLN A 81 4.63 15.27 0.86
CA GLN A 81 3.39 16.00 0.63
C GLN A 81 3.47 16.89 -0.63
N LYS A 82 4.62 17.54 -0.86
CA LYS A 82 4.84 18.36 -2.05
C LYS A 82 4.86 17.49 -3.31
N ILE A 83 5.51 16.32 -3.25
CA ILE A 83 5.58 15.35 -4.36
C ILE A 83 4.18 14.84 -4.69
N HIS A 84 3.42 14.37 -3.70
CA HIS A 84 2.07 13.84 -3.86
C HIS A 84 1.11 14.89 -4.41
N ASN A 85 1.14 16.12 -3.91
CA ASN A 85 0.33 17.22 -4.45
C ASN A 85 0.70 17.56 -5.90
N LEU A 86 1.99 17.52 -6.24
CA LEU A 86 2.45 17.78 -7.61
C LEU A 86 1.98 16.68 -8.57
N ILE A 87 2.26 15.41 -8.26
CA ILE A 87 1.91 14.29 -9.14
C ILE A 87 0.38 14.12 -9.25
N HIS A 88 -0.37 14.34 -8.17
CA HIS A 88 -1.82 14.33 -8.20
C HIS A 88 -2.39 15.42 -9.12
N ARG A 89 -1.81 16.63 -9.09
CA ARG A 89 -2.20 17.72 -10.00
C ARG A 89 -1.88 17.40 -11.45
N LEU A 90 -0.69 16.85 -11.70
CA LEU A 90 -0.23 16.52 -13.05
C LEU A 90 -0.97 15.33 -13.65
N SER A 91 -1.47 14.41 -12.82
CA SER A 91 -2.28 13.30 -13.32
C SER A 91 -3.60 13.77 -13.94
N ALA A 92 -4.11 14.96 -13.56
CA ALA A 92 -5.39 15.49 -14.01
C ALA A 92 -6.50 14.43 -13.88
N GLU A 93 -7.22 14.14 -14.97
CA GLU A 93 -8.27 13.11 -15.07
C GLU A 93 -7.72 11.70 -15.29
N ASN A 94 -6.41 11.52 -15.45
CA ASN A 94 -5.83 10.19 -15.62
C ASN A 94 -5.75 9.45 -14.27
N ASP A 95 -6.13 8.17 -14.31
CA ASP A 95 -6.02 7.26 -13.18
C ASP A 95 -4.57 7.02 -12.77
N VAL A 96 -3.63 7.01 -13.73
CA VAL A 96 -2.21 6.75 -13.47
C VAL A 96 -1.32 7.85 -14.03
N HIS A 97 -0.35 8.30 -13.24
CA HIS A 97 0.70 9.21 -13.67
C HIS A 97 2.02 8.93 -12.94
N THR A 98 3.13 9.42 -13.49
CA THR A 98 4.47 9.15 -12.95
C THR A 98 5.35 10.38 -12.98
N LEU A 99 6.27 10.46 -12.04
CA LEU A 99 7.42 11.37 -12.04
C LEU A 99 8.69 10.55 -11.89
N ASP A 100 9.67 10.82 -12.74
CA ASP A 100 10.96 10.10 -12.82
C ASP A 100 12.15 11.08 -12.84
N SER A 101 11.87 12.37 -12.57
CA SER A 101 12.85 13.44 -12.50
C SER A 101 12.61 14.25 -11.24
N PHE A 102 13.62 14.25 -10.36
CA PHE A 102 13.58 14.93 -9.07
C PHE A 102 14.87 15.71 -8.84
N GLU A 103 14.78 16.74 -8.02
CA GLU A 103 15.96 17.48 -7.55
C GLU A 103 16.94 16.55 -6.80
N TYR A 104 18.22 16.94 -6.77
CA TYR A 104 19.27 16.17 -6.12
C TYR A 104 18.97 15.91 -4.63
N GLU A 105 18.34 16.86 -3.95
CA GLU A 105 17.97 16.76 -2.53
C GLU A 105 16.68 15.96 -2.27
N SER A 106 15.93 15.57 -3.31
CA SER A 106 14.72 14.75 -3.14
C SER A 106 15.08 13.36 -2.63
N PRO A 107 14.37 12.80 -1.64
CA PRO A 107 14.61 11.43 -1.21
C PRO A 107 14.09 10.38 -2.19
N VAL A 108 13.32 10.79 -3.20
CA VAL A 108 12.64 9.95 -4.16
C VAL A 108 13.35 10.02 -5.51
N GLN A 109 13.52 8.86 -6.15
CA GLN A 109 14.02 8.75 -7.53
C GLN A 109 12.89 8.49 -8.55
N PHE A 110 11.78 7.91 -8.11
CA PHE A 110 10.61 7.66 -8.94
C PHE A 110 9.34 7.72 -8.08
N SER A 111 8.28 8.34 -8.58
CA SER A 111 6.95 8.35 -7.96
C SER A 111 5.88 7.98 -8.98
N LEU A 112 4.91 7.16 -8.56
CA LEU A 112 3.71 6.84 -9.33
C LEU A 112 2.49 7.17 -8.49
N ILE A 113 1.44 7.71 -9.12
CA ILE A 113 0.10 7.81 -8.54
C ILE A 113 -0.84 6.85 -9.28
N SER A 114 -1.72 6.19 -8.54
CA SER A 114 -2.84 5.39 -9.03
C SER A 114 -4.11 5.82 -8.29
N LYS A 115 -5.02 6.50 -8.96
CA LYS A 115 -6.36 6.82 -8.46
C LYS A 115 -7.27 5.60 -8.63
N PRO A 116 -8.21 5.35 -7.71
CA PRO A 116 -9.22 4.33 -7.93
C PRO A 116 -10.09 4.75 -9.12
N SER A 117 -10.67 3.77 -9.84
CA SER A 117 -11.57 4.10 -10.94
C SER A 117 -12.83 4.81 -10.45
N GLU A 118 -13.44 5.61 -11.33
CA GLU A 118 -14.66 6.38 -11.02
C GLU A 118 -15.86 5.51 -10.59
N HIS A 119 -15.81 4.20 -10.85
CA HIS A 119 -16.86 3.25 -10.54
C HIS A 119 -16.63 2.49 -9.23
N THR A 120 -15.68 2.94 -8.40
CA THR A 120 -15.42 2.36 -7.08
C THR A 120 -16.29 3.00 -6.00
N PRO A 121 -16.48 2.34 -4.85
CA PRO A 121 -17.09 2.95 -3.67
C PRO A 121 -16.21 4.03 -3.00
N CYS A 122 -15.02 4.35 -3.49
CA CYS A 122 -14.17 5.36 -2.86
C CYS A 122 -14.74 6.77 -3.08
N ILE A 123 -14.70 7.63 -2.05
CA ILE A 123 -15.19 9.01 -2.10
C ILE A 123 -13.99 9.97 -2.10
N ASP A 124 -14.07 11.05 -2.87
CA ASP A 124 -13.03 12.07 -2.99
C ASP A 124 -11.64 11.50 -3.34
N TYR A 125 -10.71 11.53 -2.37
CA TYR A 125 -9.34 11.06 -2.55
C TYR A 125 -9.12 9.64 -2.02
N ASP A 126 -10.11 9.05 -1.35
CA ASP A 126 -10.00 7.72 -0.74
C ASP A 126 -9.57 6.70 -1.79
N GLY A 127 -8.73 5.76 -1.39
CA GLY A 127 -8.20 4.74 -2.30
C GLY A 127 -7.09 5.23 -3.22
N THR A 128 -6.74 6.53 -3.25
CA THR A 128 -5.59 7.01 -4.02
C THR A 128 -4.29 6.42 -3.45
N VAL A 129 -3.47 5.85 -4.33
CA VAL A 129 -2.20 5.21 -3.97
C VAL A 129 -1.05 5.95 -4.64
N PHE A 130 0.01 6.22 -3.88
CA PHE A 130 1.30 6.67 -4.38
C PHE A 130 2.36 5.60 -4.10
N ILE A 131 3.26 5.38 -5.04
CA ILE A 131 4.44 4.53 -4.87
C ILE A 131 5.66 5.41 -5.05
N ASP A 132 6.37 5.66 -3.94
CA ASP A 132 7.60 6.45 -3.94
C ASP A 132 8.80 5.53 -3.75
N VAL A 133 9.61 5.40 -4.79
CA VAL A 133 10.87 4.66 -4.74
C VAL A 133 11.96 5.57 -4.19
N PHE A 134 12.57 5.16 -3.07
CA PHE A 134 13.65 5.92 -2.44
C PHE A 134 14.92 5.86 -3.29
N LYS A 135 15.72 6.92 -3.26
CA LYS A 135 17.12 6.86 -3.72
C LYS A 135 17.89 5.82 -2.90
N ASP A 136 18.84 5.16 -3.54
CA ASP A 136 19.54 4.00 -2.98
C ASP A 136 20.23 4.28 -1.64
N ASP A 137 20.83 5.46 -1.49
CA ASP A 137 21.52 5.94 -0.29
C ASP A 137 20.59 6.50 0.79
N LEU A 138 19.32 6.71 0.46
CA LEU A 138 18.28 7.28 1.33
C LEU A 138 17.17 6.26 1.69
N ARG A 139 17.42 4.98 1.40
CA ARG A 139 16.57 3.88 1.89
C ARG A 139 16.61 3.84 3.42
N PRO A 140 15.47 3.62 4.10
CA PRO A 140 15.43 3.47 5.56
C PRO A 140 16.45 2.43 6.05
N TYR A 141 17.26 2.85 7.03
CA TYR A 141 18.33 2.03 7.62
C TYR A 141 19.41 1.57 6.64
N GLN A 142 19.48 2.20 5.45
CA GLN A 142 20.33 1.80 4.33
C GLN A 142 20.20 0.33 3.93
N ILE A 143 19.01 -0.24 4.12
CA ILE A 143 18.70 -1.63 3.78
C ILE A 143 18.10 -1.68 2.38
N ASN A 144 18.67 -2.51 1.51
CA ASN A 144 18.28 -2.58 0.10
C ASN A 144 16.83 -3.02 -0.09
N ALA A 145 16.34 -3.88 0.80
CA ALA A 145 14.96 -4.34 0.79
C ALA A 145 13.93 -3.24 1.11
N ASN A 146 14.31 -2.17 1.83
CA ASN A 146 13.43 -1.04 2.16
C ASN A 146 13.34 -0.09 0.95
N TYR A 147 12.67 -0.56 -0.09
CA TYR A 147 12.80 0.01 -1.43
C TYR A 147 11.83 1.17 -1.69
N ALA A 148 10.60 1.08 -1.21
CA ALA A 148 9.57 2.08 -1.48
C ALA A 148 8.63 2.32 -0.29
N MET A 149 8.08 3.52 -0.25
CA MET A 149 6.83 3.81 0.47
C MET A 149 5.66 3.63 -0.49
N ILE A 150 4.63 2.93 -0.04
CA ILE A 150 3.32 2.90 -0.69
C ILE A 150 2.39 3.75 0.15
N TYR A 151 2.20 5.02 -0.19
CA TYR A 151 1.26 5.88 0.52
C TYR A 151 -0.15 5.60 0.01
N VAL A 152 -1.09 5.33 0.90
CA VAL A 152 -2.50 5.18 0.55
C VAL A 152 -3.32 6.20 1.29
N VAL A 153 -4.31 6.77 0.63
CA VAL A 153 -5.36 7.56 1.27
C VAL A 153 -6.44 6.58 1.78
N PRO A 154 -6.51 6.33 3.10
CA PRO A 154 -7.45 5.37 3.65
C PRO A 154 -8.88 5.94 3.62
N PRO A 155 -9.89 5.09 3.38
CA PRO A 155 -11.27 5.51 3.55
C PRO A 155 -11.53 6.09 4.93
N LEU A 156 -12.31 7.17 4.97
CA LEU A 156 -12.77 7.83 6.19
C LEU A 156 -14.25 7.52 6.43
N ALA A 157 -14.58 6.83 7.52
CA ALA A 157 -15.94 6.41 7.85
C ALA A 157 -16.98 7.55 7.78
N ASP A 158 -16.62 8.77 8.19
CA ASP A 158 -17.51 9.93 8.19
C ASP A 158 -17.97 10.38 6.79
N LEU A 159 -17.29 9.95 5.72
CA LEU A 159 -17.72 10.22 4.34
C LEU A 159 -18.80 9.24 3.86
N TYR A 160 -19.01 8.14 4.58
CA TYR A 160 -19.88 7.05 4.15
C TYR A 160 -21.20 7.06 4.90
N SER A 161 -22.29 6.77 4.18
CA SER A 161 -23.63 6.70 4.78
C SER A 161 -23.84 5.42 5.59
N THR A 162 -23.17 4.33 5.23
CA THR A 162 -23.32 3.04 5.90
C THR A 162 -21.97 2.37 6.16
N THR A 163 -21.94 1.52 7.18
CA THR A 163 -20.82 0.60 7.46
C THR A 163 -20.43 -0.24 6.25
N ASN A 164 -21.40 -0.71 5.46
CA ASN A 164 -21.13 -1.56 4.31
C ASN A 164 -20.44 -0.78 3.18
N ASP A 165 -20.83 0.47 2.94
CA ASP A 165 -20.18 1.31 1.93
C ASP A 165 -18.73 1.61 2.32
N PHE A 166 -18.49 1.91 3.60
CA PHE A 166 -17.15 2.10 4.15
C PHE A 166 -16.27 0.85 4.02
N LEU A 167 -16.79 -0.32 4.37
CA LEU A 167 -16.07 -1.58 4.22
C LEU A 167 -15.76 -1.90 2.75
N ASN A 168 -16.70 -1.65 1.83
CA ASN A 168 -16.47 -1.83 0.41
C ASN A 168 -15.42 -0.86 -0.14
N ALA A 169 -15.37 0.38 0.36
CA ALA A 169 -14.30 1.32 0.04
C ALA A 169 -12.92 0.86 0.55
N ILE A 170 -12.85 0.27 1.74
CA ILE A 170 -11.61 -0.34 2.29
C ILE A 170 -11.13 -1.47 1.37
N LYS A 171 -12.05 -2.32 0.91
CA LYS A 171 -11.75 -3.38 -0.06
C LYS A 171 -11.25 -2.82 -1.39
N ALA A 172 -11.96 -1.85 -1.97
CA ALA A 172 -11.56 -1.23 -3.24
C ALA A 172 -10.20 -0.51 -3.14
N THR A 173 -9.91 0.11 -2.00
CA THR A 173 -8.60 0.70 -1.69
C THR A 173 -7.50 -0.36 -1.71
N SER A 174 -7.76 -1.51 -1.09
CA SER A 174 -6.82 -2.64 -1.06
C SER A 174 -6.57 -3.24 -2.45
N GLU A 175 -7.60 -3.33 -3.28
CA GLU A 175 -7.46 -3.72 -4.68
C GLU A 175 -6.59 -2.72 -5.45
N ASN A 176 -6.79 -1.41 -5.24
CA ASN A 176 -6.00 -0.39 -5.92
C ASN A 176 -4.52 -0.39 -5.49
N ILE A 177 -4.20 -0.73 -4.23
CA ILE A 177 -2.80 -0.93 -3.80
C ILE A 177 -2.13 -2.00 -4.67
N ILE A 178 -2.78 -3.15 -4.86
CA ILE A 178 -2.22 -4.24 -5.68
C ILE A 178 -2.12 -3.82 -7.15
N LYS A 179 -3.16 -3.19 -7.71
CA LYS A 179 -3.15 -2.67 -9.10
C LYS A 179 -2.04 -1.65 -9.33
N ALA A 180 -1.81 -0.75 -8.38
CA ALA A 180 -0.74 0.25 -8.45
C ALA A 180 0.64 -0.44 -8.51
N VAL A 181 0.88 -1.42 -7.62
CA VAL A 181 2.15 -2.18 -7.61
C VAL A 181 2.32 -3.00 -8.89
N MET A 182 1.27 -3.62 -9.40
CA MET A 182 1.32 -4.35 -10.67
C MET A 182 1.61 -3.42 -11.85
N THR A 183 0.98 -2.24 -11.87
CA THR A 183 1.21 -1.21 -12.88
C THR A 183 2.65 -0.72 -12.83
N TYR A 184 3.16 -0.42 -11.63
CA TYR A 184 4.57 -0.10 -11.40
C TYR A 184 5.49 -1.20 -11.94
N ASN A 185 5.31 -2.43 -11.48
CA ASN A 185 6.14 -3.59 -11.83
C ASN A 185 6.16 -3.87 -13.33
N LYS A 186 5.01 -3.75 -14.01
CA LYS A 186 4.86 -4.05 -15.45
C LYS A 186 5.35 -2.90 -16.35
N GLY A 187 5.16 -1.67 -15.91
CA GLY A 187 5.37 -0.47 -16.71
C GLY A 187 6.77 0.12 -16.59
N PHE A 188 7.40 0.02 -15.41
CA PHE A 188 8.49 0.92 -15.05
C PHE A 188 9.72 0.22 -14.45
N THR A 189 9.82 -1.10 -14.54
CA THR A 189 10.96 -1.85 -13.95
C THR A 189 11.80 -2.55 -15.01
N GLY A 190 13.04 -2.89 -14.64
CA GLY A 190 13.98 -3.61 -15.51
C GLY A 190 14.22 -2.86 -16.82
N PRO A 191 14.09 -3.51 -17.99
CA PRO A 191 14.30 -2.85 -19.29
C PRO A 191 13.39 -1.65 -19.59
N LYS A 192 12.26 -1.53 -18.87
CA LYS A 192 11.33 -0.40 -19.02
C LYS A 192 11.56 0.73 -18.01
N SER A 193 12.60 0.60 -17.18
CA SER A 193 12.93 1.63 -16.21
C SER A 193 13.21 2.96 -16.93
N PRO A 194 12.54 4.05 -16.54
CA PRO A 194 12.78 5.35 -17.15
C PRO A 194 14.17 5.87 -16.81
N ASN A 195 14.70 6.74 -17.67
CA ASN A 195 15.89 7.57 -17.45
C ASN A 195 17.12 6.85 -16.85
N GLY A 196 17.28 5.55 -17.13
CA GLY A 196 18.40 4.76 -16.62
C GLY A 196 18.34 4.45 -15.11
N LEU A 197 17.21 4.66 -14.44
CA LEU A 197 17.05 4.46 -12.99
C LEU A 197 17.21 2.99 -12.52
N ASN A 198 17.17 2.02 -13.43
CA ASN A 198 17.27 0.59 -13.14
C ASN A 198 16.32 0.11 -12.01
N LEU A 199 15.07 0.58 -12.06
CA LEU A 199 14.05 0.30 -11.06
C LEU A 199 13.75 -1.21 -10.96
N LYS A 200 13.62 -1.69 -9.71
CA LYS A 200 13.34 -3.10 -9.38
C LYS A 200 11.85 -3.32 -9.15
N LYS A 201 11.40 -4.56 -9.39
CA LYS A 201 10.03 -4.98 -9.08
C LYS A 201 9.84 -5.08 -7.58
N ILE A 202 8.76 -4.49 -7.06
CA ILE A 202 8.29 -4.69 -5.70
C ILE A 202 7.64 -6.07 -5.65
N ASN A 203 8.26 -7.00 -4.94
CA ASN A 203 7.76 -8.38 -4.78
C ASN A 203 7.15 -8.62 -3.39
N THR A 204 7.42 -7.73 -2.44
CA THR A 204 6.93 -7.81 -1.07
C THR A 204 6.16 -6.55 -0.72
N ILE A 205 4.94 -6.70 -0.21
CA ILE A 205 4.14 -5.56 0.26
C ILE A 205 3.90 -5.75 1.76
N ARG A 206 4.26 -4.77 2.57
CA ARG A 206 3.94 -4.75 4.00
C ARG A 206 2.72 -3.88 4.25
N VAL A 207 1.65 -4.47 4.75
CA VAL A 207 0.32 -3.87 4.86
C VAL A 207 -0.02 -3.61 6.31
N CYS A 208 -0.37 -2.36 6.60
CA CYS A 208 -0.93 -1.94 7.88
C CYS A 208 -2.44 -2.07 7.92
N LEU A 209 -3.03 -2.08 9.12
CA LEU A 209 -4.49 -2.00 9.30
C LEU A 209 -5.01 -0.57 9.05
N PHE A 210 -4.94 -0.12 7.80
CA PHE A 210 -5.45 1.19 7.42
C PHE A 210 -6.97 1.26 7.63
N SER A 211 -7.48 2.49 7.82
CA SER A 211 -8.85 2.75 8.25
C SER A 211 -9.26 2.15 9.61
N GLY A 212 -8.38 1.44 10.34
CA GLY A 212 -8.70 0.80 11.63
C GLY A 212 -8.65 1.71 12.86
N GLY A 213 -7.88 2.81 12.78
CA GLY A 213 -7.71 3.76 13.88
C GLY A 213 -8.66 4.96 13.79
N TYR A 214 -8.09 6.17 13.75
CA TYR A 214 -8.83 7.44 13.75
C TYR A 214 -9.91 7.56 12.64
N PHE A 215 -9.74 6.85 11.52
CA PHE A 215 -10.66 6.84 10.39
C PHE A 215 -11.94 6.00 10.59
N ASN A 216 -12.07 5.27 11.71
CA ASN A 216 -13.16 4.33 11.99
C ASN A 216 -14.21 4.89 12.97
N SER A 217 -14.97 5.91 12.58
CA SER A 217 -16.04 6.46 13.42
C SER A 217 -17.22 5.50 13.64
N PHE A 218 -17.39 4.51 12.76
CA PHE A 218 -18.36 3.41 12.93
C PHE A 218 -17.98 2.40 14.02
N GLN A 219 -16.79 2.50 14.62
CA GLN A 219 -16.32 1.60 15.68
C GLN A 219 -16.33 0.12 15.30
N LEU A 220 -16.01 -0.18 14.03
CA LEU A 220 -15.89 -1.56 13.56
C LEU A 220 -14.71 -2.27 14.23
N SER A 221 -14.83 -3.58 14.39
CA SER A 221 -13.72 -4.38 14.92
C SER A 221 -12.54 -4.39 13.93
N HIS A 222 -11.32 -4.55 14.46
CA HIS A 222 -10.13 -4.71 13.63
C HIS A 222 -10.26 -5.89 12.67
N ASP A 223 -10.89 -7.00 13.10
CA ASP A 223 -11.09 -8.19 12.27
C ASP A 223 -11.99 -7.92 11.06
N GLN A 224 -13.05 -7.12 11.22
CA GLN A 224 -13.92 -6.75 10.10
C GLN A 224 -13.15 -5.95 9.05
N ILE A 225 -12.37 -4.97 9.48
CA ILE A 225 -11.54 -4.15 8.57
C ILE A 225 -10.45 -5.00 7.92
N ALA A 226 -9.74 -5.80 8.71
CA ALA A 226 -8.70 -6.72 8.23
C ALA A 226 -9.25 -7.71 7.19
N THR A 227 -10.48 -8.19 7.38
CA THR A 227 -11.16 -9.10 6.44
C THR A 227 -11.36 -8.43 5.08
N TYR A 228 -11.89 -7.21 5.05
CA TYR A 228 -12.12 -6.50 3.78
C TYR A 228 -10.79 -6.10 3.10
N ILE A 229 -9.76 -5.76 3.88
CA ILE A 229 -8.42 -5.53 3.33
C ILE A 229 -7.86 -6.80 2.68
N TYR A 230 -7.90 -7.92 3.42
CA TYR A 230 -7.44 -9.21 2.93
C TYR A 230 -8.18 -9.64 1.66
N GLN A 231 -9.51 -9.50 1.63
CA GLN A 231 -10.32 -9.83 0.46
C GLN A 231 -9.98 -8.98 -0.76
N GLY A 232 -9.77 -7.67 -0.60
CA GLY A 232 -9.39 -6.79 -1.71
C GLY A 232 -8.01 -7.13 -2.27
N ILE A 233 -7.05 -7.46 -1.40
CA ILE A 233 -5.75 -7.99 -1.83
C ILE A 233 -5.92 -9.30 -2.60
N ALA A 234 -6.64 -10.27 -2.01
CA ALA A 234 -6.82 -11.59 -2.59
C ALA A 234 -7.45 -11.54 -4.00
N ASN A 235 -8.45 -10.67 -4.20
CA ASN A 235 -9.14 -10.47 -5.48
C ASN A 235 -8.18 -10.20 -6.65
N GLU A 236 -7.12 -9.43 -6.42
CA GLU A 236 -6.20 -9.00 -7.47
C GLU A 236 -5.00 -9.94 -7.66
N LEU A 237 -4.65 -10.73 -6.64
CA LEU A 237 -3.51 -11.64 -6.68
C LEU A 237 -3.70 -12.87 -7.58
N HIS A 238 -4.93 -13.15 -8.03
CA HIS A 238 -5.21 -14.22 -8.99
C HIS A 238 -4.70 -13.91 -10.42
N SER A 239 -4.27 -12.68 -10.69
CA SER A 239 -3.67 -12.32 -11.97
C SER A 239 -2.34 -13.05 -12.18
N LYS A 240 -2.14 -13.62 -13.38
CA LYS A 240 -0.92 -14.40 -13.71
C LYS A 240 0.38 -13.58 -13.73
N GLU A 241 0.31 -12.25 -13.66
CA GLU A 241 1.46 -11.36 -13.89
C GLU A 241 1.73 -10.35 -12.75
N THR A 242 1.49 -10.70 -11.48
CA THR A 242 1.68 -9.72 -10.39
C THR A 242 3.15 -9.37 -10.11
N SER A 243 4.07 -10.34 -10.28
CA SER A 243 5.44 -10.31 -9.74
C SER A 243 5.53 -10.15 -8.21
N ILE A 244 4.39 -10.08 -7.52
CA ILE A 244 4.28 -10.04 -6.07
C ILE A 244 4.37 -11.48 -5.58
N THR A 245 5.28 -11.74 -4.65
CA THR A 245 5.51 -13.07 -4.07
C THR A 245 5.06 -13.13 -2.62
N THR A 246 5.02 -11.98 -1.92
CA THR A 246 4.74 -11.94 -0.48
C THR A 246 3.89 -10.72 -0.12
N ILE A 247 2.84 -10.93 0.67
CA ILE A 247 2.15 -9.89 1.43
C ILE A 247 2.43 -10.14 2.91
N GLN A 248 2.97 -9.13 3.59
CA GLN A 248 3.23 -9.18 5.01
C GLN A 248 2.18 -8.34 5.75
N PHE A 249 1.54 -8.92 6.74
CA PHE A 249 0.49 -8.30 7.55
C PHE A 249 0.97 -8.06 8.97
N GLU A 250 0.51 -6.96 9.55
CA GLU A 250 0.68 -6.69 10.99
C GLU A 250 -0.11 -7.68 11.85
N ASN A 251 0.21 -7.75 13.14
CA ASN A 251 -0.41 -8.71 14.07
C ASN A 251 -1.95 -8.59 14.18
N ASN A 252 -2.53 -7.44 13.83
CA ASN A 252 -3.99 -7.24 13.79
C ASN A 252 -4.72 -8.15 12.78
N TYR A 253 -4.00 -8.87 11.91
CA TYR A 253 -4.58 -9.77 10.92
C TYR A 253 -4.58 -11.24 11.36
N TYR A 254 -4.16 -11.56 12.59
CA TYR A 254 -4.00 -12.93 13.06
C TYR A 254 -5.25 -13.79 12.82
N ASP A 255 -6.41 -13.33 13.29
CA ASP A 255 -7.67 -14.09 13.23
C ASP A 255 -8.17 -14.26 11.79
N VAL A 256 -8.00 -13.24 10.96
CA VAL A 256 -8.36 -13.30 9.53
C VAL A 256 -7.46 -14.29 8.80
N MET A 257 -6.14 -14.22 9.00
CA MET A 257 -5.19 -15.14 8.38
C MET A 257 -5.37 -16.58 8.85
N GLU A 258 -5.78 -16.79 10.11
CA GLU A 258 -6.06 -18.13 10.61
C GLU A 258 -7.34 -18.71 10.01
N ASN A 259 -8.41 -17.93 9.90
CA ASN A 259 -9.74 -18.43 9.53
C ASN A 259 -9.99 -18.43 8.01
N GLU A 260 -9.64 -17.36 7.29
CA GLU A 260 -9.93 -17.22 5.86
C GLU A 260 -9.04 -18.14 5.02
N ILE A 261 -7.76 -18.32 5.40
CA ILE A 261 -6.81 -19.17 4.66
C ILE A 261 -7.08 -20.66 4.91
N LYS A 262 -7.55 -21.03 6.12
CA LYS A 262 -7.97 -22.41 6.40
C LYS A 262 -9.31 -22.76 5.76
N SER A 263 -10.16 -21.77 5.47
CA SER A 263 -11.40 -22.00 4.75
C SER A 263 -11.10 -22.29 3.25
N LYS A 264 -10.98 -23.58 2.91
CA LYS A 264 -10.89 -24.06 1.50
C LYS A 264 -12.19 -23.79 0.68
N LYS A 265 -13.00 -22.80 1.07
CA LYS A 265 -14.34 -22.52 0.56
C LYS A 265 -14.53 -21.06 0.11
N GLN A 266 -13.48 -20.38 -0.32
CA GLN A 266 -13.69 -19.21 -1.16
C GLN A 266 -13.95 -19.70 -2.59
N ASP A 267 -15.24 -19.95 -2.87
CA ASP A 267 -15.75 -20.17 -4.21
C ASP A 267 -15.69 -18.81 -4.91
N PHE A 268 -14.57 -18.52 -5.60
CA PHE A 268 -14.43 -17.36 -6.48
C PHE A 268 -15.24 -17.58 -7.76
N GLY A 269 -16.55 -17.80 -7.59
CA GLY A 269 -17.52 -17.91 -8.65
C GLY A 269 -17.48 -16.64 -9.49
N ILE A 270 -16.78 -16.74 -10.61
CA ILE A 270 -16.82 -15.86 -11.77
C ILE A 270 -18.28 -15.45 -11.98
N VAL A 271 -18.58 -14.15 -11.88
CA VAL A 271 -19.82 -13.60 -12.42
C VAL A 271 -19.78 -13.77 -13.94
N PRO A 272 -20.64 -14.60 -14.57
CA PRO A 272 -20.78 -14.64 -16.01
C PRO A 272 -21.94 -13.70 -16.39
N ALA A 273 -21.62 -12.48 -16.80
CA ALA A 273 -22.55 -11.58 -17.46
C ALA A 273 -21.70 -10.65 -18.36
N LEU A 274 -21.83 -10.57 -19.68
CA LEU A 274 -22.87 -11.00 -20.60
C LEU A 274 -22.24 -11.41 -21.94
N MET A 275 -22.62 -12.59 -22.45
CA MET A 275 -22.88 -12.76 -23.87
C MET A 275 -24.39 -12.95 -24.02
N GLN A 276 -25.03 -12.06 -24.77
CA GLN A 276 -26.32 -12.17 -25.48
C GLN A 276 -27.06 -10.81 -25.44
N HIS A 277 -26.77 -9.94 -26.40
CA HIS A 277 -27.66 -9.60 -27.52
C HIS A 277 -26.88 -8.85 -28.60
#